data_AF-A0A518H294-F1
#
_entry.id   AF-A0A518H294-F1
#
_cell.length_a   1.000
_cell.length_b   1.000
_cell.length_c   1.000
_cell.angle_alpha   90.00
_cell.angle_beta   90.00
_cell.angle_gamma   90.00
#
_symmetry.space_group_name_H-M   'P 1'
#
loop_
_entity.id
_entity.type
_entity.pdbx_description
1 polymer ?
#
loop_
_entity_poly.entity_id
_entity_poly.type
_entity_poly.pdbx_seq_one_letter_code
_entity_poly.pdbx_strand_id
1 'polypeptide(L)'
;MSVVVRYIEGADRNDPNAARSHMYALTKAGNYWPMCDYGWNRSNGARFSILRGWGSKRGTCAICLRNVEQGKRPVIHARSHKTKWL
;
A
#
# COMPACT_ATOMS: atom_id res chain seq x y z
N MET A 1 -6.06 6.92 16.45
CA MET A 1 -5.75 6.09 15.25
C MET A 1 -6.32 4.70 15.48
N SER A 2 -7.08 4.18 14.53
CA SER A 2 -7.77 2.88 14.64
C SER A 2 -6.76 1.72 14.66
N VAL A 3 -7.00 0.74 15.53
CA VAL A 3 -6.18 -0.48 15.67
C VAL A 3 -6.12 -1.23 14.34
N VAL A 4 -4.93 -1.67 13.93
CA VAL A 4 -4.72 -2.53 12.76
C VAL A 4 -5.18 -3.95 13.11
N VAL A 5 -6.03 -4.54 12.28
CA VAL A 5 -6.58 -5.89 12.49
C VAL A 5 -5.98 -6.92 11.54
N ARG A 6 -5.51 -6.50 10.37
CA ARG A 6 -4.93 -7.39 9.36
C ARG A 6 -4.09 -6.58 8.38
N TYR A 7 -3.09 -7.22 7.78
CA TYR A 7 -2.43 -6.73 6.58
C TYR A 7 -2.85 -7.53 5.35
N ILE A 8 -2.98 -6.85 4.22
CA ILE A 8 -3.20 -7.48 2.92
C ILE A 8 -2.17 -6.97 1.92
N GLU A 9 -1.85 -7.79 0.94
CA GLU A 9 -1.13 -7.36 -0.23
C GLU A 9 -2.10 -6.80 -1.28
N GLY A 10 -1.66 -5.81 -2.05
CA GLY A 10 -2.40 -5.32 -3.20
C GLY A 10 -1.51 -4.72 -4.28
N ALA A 11 -1.82 -5.07 -5.52
CA ALA A 11 -1.20 -4.51 -6.71
C ALA A 11 -2.04 -3.34 -7.29
N ASP A 12 -1.43 -2.54 -8.16
CA ASP A 12 -2.13 -1.51 -8.89
C ASP A 12 -3.19 -2.18 -9.78
N ARG A 13 -4.39 -1.61 -9.80
CA ARG A 13 -5.47 -2.11 -10.66
C ARG A 13 -5.25 -1.76 -12.13
N ASN A 14 -4.55 -0.66 -12.41
CA ASN A 14 -4.32 -0.21 -13.78
C ASN A 14 -3.20 -1.00 -14.46
N ASP A 15 -2.16 -1.37 -13.69
CA ASP A 15 -1.06 -2.19 -14.18
C ASP A 15 -0.56 -3.17 -13.10
N PRO A 16 -1.24 -4.31 -12.91
CA PRO A 16 -0.94 -5.25 -11.83
C PRO A 16 0.40 -5.99 -11.97
N ASN A 17 1.05 -5.88 -13.12
CA ASN A 17 2.31 -6.58 -13.41
C ASN A 17 3.52 -5.64 -13.50
N ALA A 18 3.33 -4.34 -13.75
CA ALA A 18 4.47 -3.43 -13.91
C ALA A 18 5.12 -3.00 -12.60
N ALA A 19 4.39 -2.92 -11.50
CA ALA A 19 4.93 -2.46 -10.21
C ALA A 19 4.99 -3.59 -9.18
N ARG A 20 5.79 -3.41 -8.12
CA ARG A 20 5.70 -4.29 -6.95
C ARG A 20 4.33 -4.13 -6.28
N SER A 21 3.89 -5.17 -5.60
CA SER A 21 2.69 -5.10 -4.76
C SER A 21 3.02 -4.41 -3.43
N HIS A 22 2.05 -3.70 -2.86
CA HIS A 22 2.19 -3.00 -1.58
C HIS A 22 1.35 -3.67 -0.50
N MET A 23 1.77 -3.48 0.76
CA MET A 23 0.99 -3.92 1.91
C MET A 23 0.04 -2.81 2.37
N TYR A 24 -1.17 -3.20 2.75
CA TYR A 24 -2.22 -2.33 3.26
C TYR A 24 -2.69 -2.84 4.62
N ALA A 25 -2.73 -1.95 5.60
CA ALA A 25 -3.31 -2.21 6.90
C ALA A 25 -4.82 -2.02 6.83
N LEU A 26 -5.57 -3.08 7.14
CA LEU A 26 -6.98 -3.00 7.48
C LEU A 26 -7.10 -2.56 8.93
N THR A 27 -7.82 -1.47 9.16
CA THR A 27 -8.12 -0.95 10.50
C THR A 27 -9.45 -1.50 11.00
N LYS A 28 -9.67 -1.46 12.32
CA LYS A 28 -10.96 -1.82 12.95
C LYS A 28 -12.15 -1.01 12.41
N ALA A 29 -11.89 0.19 11.88
CA ALA A 29 -12.89 1.03 11.23
C ALA A 29 -13.22 0.59 9.78
N GLY A 30 -12.65 -0.51 9.29
CA GLY A 30 -12.86 -1.01 7.92
C GLY A 30 -12.04 -0.28 6.85
N ASN A 31 -11.22 0.70 7.23
CA ASN A 31 -10.39 1.45 6.29
C ASN A 31 -9.10 0.71 5.98
N TYR A 32 -8.70 0.74 4.70
CA TYR A 32 -7.38 0.32 4.25
C TYR A 32 -6.45 1.53 4.18
N TRP A 33 -5.19 1.34 4.58
CA TRP A 33 -4.15 2.36 4.44
C TRP A 33 -2.83 1.70 4.02
N PRO A 34 -2.09 2.27 3.06
CA PRO A 34 -0.84 1.69 2.61
C PRO A 34 0.25 1.78 3.70
N MET A 35 1.14 0.80 3.72
CA MET A 35 2.27 0.79 4.66
C MET A 35 3.45 1.66 4.21
N CYS A 36 3.38 2.27 3.02
CA CYS A 36 4.36 3.24 2.53
C CYS A 36 3.71 4.25 1.58
N ASP A 37 4.38 5.37 1.32
CA ASP A 37 3.88 6.43 0.42
C ASP A 37 3.64 5.92 -1.01
N TYR A 38 4.40 4.92 -1.47
CA TYR A 38 4.25 4.36 -2.82
C TYR A 38 2.99 3.52 -3.00
N GLY A 39 2.30 3.12 -1.93
CA GLY A 39 0.98 2.47 -2.04
C GLY A 39 -0.14 3.44 -2.47
N TRP A 40 0.16 4.73 -2.61
CA TRP A 40 -0.79 5.71 -3.15
C TRP A 40 -0.69 5.76 -4.69
N ASN A 41 -1.61 5.09 -5.40
CA ASN A 41 -1.53 4.90 -6.87
C ASN A 41 -1.84 6.08 -7.76
N ARG A 42 -2.04 7.24 -7.15
CA ARG A 42 -2.18 8.49 -7.86
C ARG A 42 -0.97 9.34 -7.49
N SER A 43 -0.32 9.94 -8.49
CA SER A 43 0.90 10.75 -8.32
C SER A 43 0.72 11.96 -7.41
N ASN A 44 -0.52 12.46 -7.29
CA ASN A 44 -0.90 13.52 -6.35
C ASN A 44 -1.23 13.01 -4.95
N GLY A 45 -1.15 11.70 -4.71
CA GLY A 45 -1.48 11.08 -3.43
C GLY A 45 -2.96 11.18 -3.03
N ALA A 46 -3.85 11.66 -3.89
CA ALA A 46 -5.21 11.98 -3.47
C ALA A 46 -6.00 10.74 -3.01
N ARG A 47 -5.77 9.58 -3.65
CA ARG A 47 -6.45 8.31 -3.40
C ARG A 47 -5.60 7.15 -3.92
N PHE A 48 -5.88 5.92 -3.47
CA PHE A 48 -5.40 4.69 -4.12
C PHE A 48 -6.55 3.85 -4.69
N SER A 49 -6.24 2.91 -5.58
CA SER A 49 -7.16 1.89 -6.09
C SER A 49 -6.35 0.62 -6.33
N ILE A 50 -6.73 -0.49 -5.71
CA ILE A 50 -5.91 -1.70 -5.68
C ILE A 50 -6.72 -2.95 -6.01
N LEU A 51 -6.01 -3.96 -6.50
CA LEU A 51 -6.46 -5.35 -6.50
C LEU A 51 -6.03 -5.99 -5.19
N ARG A 52 -7.00 -6.15 -4.28
CA ARG A 52 -6.76 -6.69 -2.93
C ARG A 52 -6.50 -8.18 -3.01
N GLY A 53 -5.48 -8.67 -2.30
CA GLY A 53 -5.09 -10.08 -2.31
C GLY A 53 -4.33 -10.50 -3.57
N TRP A 54 -3.95 -9.55 -4.42
CA TRP A 54 -3.16 -9.81 -5.63
C TRP A 54 -1.69 -9.44 -5.39
N GLY A 55 -0.82 -10.43 -5.42
CA GLY A 55 0.63 -10.24 -5.44
C GLY A 55 1.13 -9.97 -6.85
N SER A 56 1.98 -8.96 -7.01
CA SER A 56 2.68 -8.74 -8.27
C SER A 56 3.71 -9.83 -8.51
N LYS A 57 3.96 -10.17 -9.78
CA LYS A 57 5.09 -11.04 -10.17
C LYS A 57 6.46 -10.43 -9.83
N ARG A 58 6.53 -9.12 -9.58
CA ARG A 58 7.76 -8.42 -9.16
C ARG A 58 8.00 -8.50 -7.64
N GLY A 59 7.10 -9.18 -6.91
CA GLY A 59 7.15 -9.35 -5.46
C GLY A 59 6.62 -8.15 -4.69
N THR A 60 6.63 -8.27 -3.36
CA THR A 60 6.13 -7.26 -2.43
C THR A 60 7.18 -6.16 -2.20
N CYS A 61 6.72 -4.93 -2.03
CA CYS A 61 7.55 -3.78 -1.70
C CYS A 61 8.31 -4.00 -0.38
N ALA A 62 9.65 -3.96 -0.44
CA ALA A 62 10.51 -4.16 0.73
C ALA A 62 10.29 -3.11 1.85
N ILE A 63 9.90 -1.87 1.49
CA ILE A 63 9.57 -0.82 2.47
C ILE A 63 8.30 -1.21 3.23
N CYS A 64 7.28 -1.71 2.53
CA CYS A 64 6.05 -2.20 3.14
C CYS A 64 6.34 -3.35 4.11
N LEU A 65 7.10 -4.36 3.68
CA LEU A 65 7.48 -5.51 4.52
C LEU A 65 8.19 -5.05 5.81
N ARG A 66 9.24 -4.23 5.66
CA ARG A 66 9.99 -3.67 6.80
C ARG A 66 9.09 -2.89 7.75
N ASN A 67 8.16 -2.07 7.24
CA ASN A 67 7.27 -1.28 8.09
C ASN A 67 6.25 -2.17 8.83
N VAL A 68 5.79 -3.26 8.21
CA VAL A 68 4.93 -4.26 8.87
C VAL A 68 5.69 -4.98 9.98
N GLU A 69 6.89 -5.49 9.69
CA GLU A 69 7.76 -6.17 10.67
C GLU A 69 8.10 -5.27 11.87
N GLN A 70 8.32 -3.98 11.61
CA GLN A 70 8.60 -2.98 12.65
C GLN A 70 7.34 -2.48 13.39
N GLY A 71 6.15 -2.99 13.05
CA GLY A 71 4.89 -2.55 13.66
C GLY A 71 4.59 -1.05 13.47
N LYS A 72 5.09 -0.46 12.38
CA LYS A 72 4.85 0.97 12.11
C LYS A 72 3.40 1.23 11.77
N ARG A 73 2.99 2.48 11.99
CA ARG A 73 1.66 2.95 11.61
C ARG A 73 1.56 3.07 10.08
N PRO A 74 0.39 2.80 9.50
CA PRO A 74 0.19 2.99 8.07
C PRO A 74 0.19 4.47 7.70
N VAL A 75 0.47 4.75 6.44
CA VAL A 75 0.50 6.09 5.87
C VAL A 75 -0.92 6.53 5.53
N ILE A 76 -1.52 7.35 6.41
CA ILE A 76 -2.88 7.88 6.24
C ILE A 76 -2.93 9.17 5.41
N HIS A 77 -1.78 9.85 5.29
CA HIS A 77 -1.63 11.04 4.47
C HIS A 77 -0.60 10.75 3.38
N ALA A 78 -1.02 10.88 2.13
CA ALA A 78 -0.11 10.69 1.01
C ALA A 78 0.88 11.85 0.90
N ARG A 79 2.06 11.54 0.37
CA ARG A 79 3.02 12.54 -0.09
C ARG A 79 3.12 12.49 -1.61
N SER A 80 3.19 13.67 -2.22
CA SER A 80 3.45 13.76 -3.65
C SER A 80 4.82 13.14 -3.96
N HIS A 81 4.86 12.30 -4.98
CA HIS A 81 6.07 11.63 -5.42
C HIS A 81 6.08 11.54 -6.95
N LYS A 82 7.28 11.58 -7.55
CA LYS A 82 7.45 11.64 -9.01
C LYS A 82 7.07 10.35 -9.72
N THR A 83 7.11 9.20 -9.03
CA THR A 83 6.93 7.88 -9.64
C THR A 83 5.49 7.40 -9.55
N LYS A 84 4.94 6.88 -10.65
CA LYS A 84 3.67 6.16 -10.66
C LYS A 84 3.94 4.73 -10.17
N TRP A 85 3.95 4.52 -8.85
CA TRP A 85 4.20 3.22 -8.20
C TRP A 85 5.61 2.63 -8.42
N LEU A 86 6.15 1.98 -7.39
CA LEU A 86 7.45 1.27 -7.42
C LEU A 86 7.23 -0.21 -7.08
#